data_AF-S8D2H3-F1
#
_entry.id   AF-S8D2H3-F1
#
_cell.length_a   1.000
_cell.length_b   1.000
_cell.length_c   1.000
_cell.angle_alpha   90.00
_cell.angle_beta   90.00
_cell.angle_gamma   90.00
#
_symmetry.space_group_name_H-M   'P 1'
#
loop_
_entity.id
_entity.type
_entity.pdbx_description
1 polymer ?
#
loop_
_entity_poly.entity_id
_entity_poly.type
_entity_poly.pdbx_seq_one_letter_code
_entity_poly.pdbx_strand_id
1 'polypeptide(L)'
;SNLVAVGVFALWLLLATPSESRLTINFYAATCPNASAVVASAIRRALRSDPRIGASLIRLHFHDCFVQGCDASILLDGSATIASEKNAGPNANSTRGFDVVDGIKSALEGSCPGIVSCADILALAAQASVSL
;
A
#
# COMPACT_ATOMS: atom_id res chain seq x y z
N SER A 1 44.07 13.98 5.04
CA SER A 1 43.41 13.18 3.97
C SER A 1 42.05 13.75 3.57
N ASN A 2 41.92 15.09 3.44
CA ASN A 2 40.67 15.75 3.03
C ASN A 2 40.40 15.63 1.53
N LEU A 3 41.46 15.53 0.72
CA LEU A 3 41.36 15.31 -0.73
C LEU A 3 40.67 13.99 -1.07
N VAL A 4 40.93 12.93 -0.30
CA VAL A 4 40.28 11.62 -0.47
C VAL A 4 38.80 11.70 -0.11
N ALA A 5 38.45 12.37 0.99
CA ALA A 5 37.06 12.55 1.40
C ALA A 5 36.25 13.39 0.39
N VAL A 6 36.84 14.46 -0.15
CA VAL A 6 36.23 15.27 -1.22
C VAL A 6 36.05 14.44 -2.49
N GLY A 7 37.04 13.62 -2.86
CA GLY A 7 36.95 12.73 -4.02
C GLY A 7 35.84 11.69 -3.89
N VAL A 8 35.69 11.07 -2.70
CA VAL A 8 34.63 10.09 -2.42
C VAL A 8 33.24 10.74 -2.45
N PHE A 9 33.09 11.94 -1.88
CA PHE A 9 31.82 12.66 -1.89
C PHE A 9 31.41 13.11 -3.30
N ALA A 10 32.37 13.60 -4.09
CA ALA A 10 32.13 13.96 -5.49
C ALA A 10 31.75 12.74 -6.34
N LEU A 11 32.40 11.58 -6.11
CA LEU A 11 32.05 10.33 -6.78
C LEU A 11 30.64 9.83 -6.39
N TRP A 12 30.24 9.98 -5.13
CA TRP A 12 28.88 9.67 -4.68
C TRP A 12 27.83 10.54 -5.35
N LEU A 13 28.09 11.85 -5.49
CA LEU A 13 27.20 12.78 -6.19
C LEU A 13 27.10 12.47 -7.69
N LEU A 14 28.20 12.01 -8.32
CA LEU A 14 28.22 11.60 -9.72
C LEU A 14 27.47 10.28 -9.98
N LEU A 15 27.36 9.41 -8.96
CA LEU A 15 26.64 8.14 -9.02
C LEU A 15 25.18 8.24 -8.55
N ALA A 16 24.76 9.39 -8.02
CA ALA A 16 23.40 9.61 -7.59
C ALA A 16 22.48 9.76 -8.82
N THR A 17 21.69 8.74 -9.13
CA THR A 17 20.61 8.84 -10.11
C THR A 17 19.42 9.57 -9.48
N PRO A 18 18.80 10.55 -10.15
CA PRO A 18 17.56 11.15 -9.67
C PRO A 18 16.49 10.05 -9.54
N SER A 19 15.81 10.00 -8.39
CA SER A 19 14.65 9.15 -8.22
C SER A 19 13.45 9.79 -8.93
N GLU A 20 13.03 9.21 -10.04
CA GLU A 20 11.80 9.60 -10.73
C GLU A 20 10.58 9.07 -9.96
N SER A 21 9.98 9.89 -9.09
CA SER A 21 8.70 9.54 -8.47
C SER A 21 7.60 9.60 -9.52
N ARG A 22 7.13 8.45 -10.00
CA ARG A 22 6.08 8.35 -11.04
C ARG A 22 4.64 8.38 -10.51
N LEU A 23 4.45 8.71 -9.23
CA LEU A 23 3.14 8.78 -8.60
C LEU A 23 2.45 10.11 -8.93
N THR A 24 1.15 10.05 -9.22
CA THR A 24 0.31 11.24 -9.42
C THR A 24 -1.04 11.05 -8.74
N ILE A 25 -1.63 12.13 -8.23
CA ILE A 25 -2.94 12.10 -7.55
C ILE A 25 -4.05 11.62 -8.50
N ASN A 26 -3.90 11.86 -9.80
CA ASN A 26 -4.89 11.56 -10.83
C ASN A 26 -4.53 10.33 -11.68
N PHE A 27 -3.69 9.42 -11.18
CA PHE A 27 -3.21 8.26 -11.94
C PHE A 27 -4.36 7.43 -12.57
N TYR A 28 -5.47 7.27 -11.83
CA TYR A 28 -6.64 6.52 -12.28
C TYR A 28 -7.74 7.36 -12.94
N ALA A 29 -7.54 8.68 -13.14
CA ALA A 29 -8.61 9.57 -13.58
C ALA A 29 -9.22 9.17 -14.95
N ALA A 30 -8.42 8.59 -15.85
CA ALA A 30 -8.88 8.14 -17.16
C ALA A 30 -9.31 6.67 -17.21
N THR A 31 -8.75 5.82 -16.35
CA THR A 31 -8.89 4.35 -16.42
C THR A 31 -9.85 3.77 -15.39
N CYS A 32 -9.94 4.39 -14.21
CA CYS A 32 -10.90 4.03 -13.17
C CYS A 32 -11.30 5.27 -12.36
N PRO A 33 -12.08 6.20 -12.94
CA PRO A 33 -12.36 7.51 -12.34
C PRO A 33 -13.06 7.44 -10.97
N ASN A 34 -13.76 6.35 -10.69
CA ASN A 34 -14.48 6.13 -9.43
C ASN A 34 -13.67 5.35 -8.39
N ALA A 35 -12.38 5.05 -8.61
CA ALA A 35 -11.59 4.19 -7.74
C ALA A 35 -11.63 4.63 -6.26
N SER A 36 -11.31 5.90 -5.98
CA SER A 36 -11.32 6.45 -4.61
C SER A 36 -12.71 6.42 -3.97
N ALA A 37 -13.77 6.68 -4.75
CA ALA A 37 -15.14 6.65 -4.28
C ALA A 37 -15.60 5.22 -3.92
N VAL A 38 -15.22 4.23 -4.74
CA VAL A 38 -15.49 2.79 -4.49
C VAL A 38 -14.79 2.35 -3.20
N VAL A 39 -13.50 2.68 -3.03
CA VAL A 39 -12.74 2.38 -1.82
C VAL A 39 -13.41 3.02 -0.59
N ALA A 40 -13.67 4.34 -0.62
CA ALA A 40 -14.28 5.04 0.50
C ALA A 40 -15.68 4.49 0.86
N SER A 41 -16.47 4.08 -0.15
CA SER A 41 -17.77 3.45 0.08
C SER A 41 -17.65 2.11 0.79
N ALA A 42 -16.68 1.28 0.40
CA ALA A 42 -16.39 0.01 1.06
C ALA A 42 -15.92 0.21 2.50
N ILE A 43 -15.03 1.18 2.75
CA ILE A 43 -14.57 1.51 4.11
C ILE A 43 -15.71 2.01 4.99
N ARG A 44 -16.58 2.90 4.50
CA ARG A 44 -17.79 3.32 5.24
C ARG A 44 -18.67 2.14 5.62
N ARG A 45 -18.82 1.14 4.74
CA ARG A 45 -19.60 -0.07 5.06
C ARG A 45 -18.91 -0.89 6.15
N ALA A 46 -17.61 -1.14 6.03
CA ALA A 46 -16.84 -1.92 6.98
C ALA A 46 -16.83 -1.28 8.39
N LEU A 47 -16.73 0.06 8.46
CA LEU A 47 -16.75 0.81 9.72
C LEU A 47 -18.07 0.64 10.49
N ARG A 48 -19.19 0.40 9.80
CA ARG A 48 -20.49 0.18 10.47
C ARG A 48 -20.56 -1.17 11.20
N SER A 49 -19.89 -2.18 10.68
CA SER A 49 -19.80 -3.49 11.33
C SER A 49 -18.65 -3.57 12.33
N ASP A 50 -17.55 -2.87 12.05
CA ASP A 50 -16.35 -2.87 12.87
C ASP A 50 -15.69 -1.48 12.89
N PRO A 51 -15.94 -0.66 13.92
CA PRO A 51 -15.32 0.66 14.05
C PRO A 51 -13.80 0.63 14.12
N ARG A 52 -13.17 -0.50 14.51
CA ARG A 52 -11.71 -0.63 14.59
C ARG A 52 -11.06 -0.95 13.24
N ILE A 53 -11.84 -1.19 12.19
CA ILE A 53 -11.30 -1.54 10.88
C ILE A 53 -10.44 -0.42 10.29
N GLY A 54 -10.82 0.86 10.54
CA GLY A 54 -10.03 2.00 10.07
C GLY A 54 -8.61 2.01 10.62
N ALA A 55 -8.46 1.78 11.93
CA ALA A 55 -7.17 1.63 12.59
C ALA A 55 -6.38 0.41 12.08
N SER A 56 -7.09 -0.66 11.70
CA SER A 56 -6.46 -1.87 11.16
C SER A 56 -5.88 -1.62 9.76
N LEU A 57 -6.61 -0.90 8.90
CA LEU A 57 -6.20 -0.65 7.52
C LEU A 57 -5.08 0.38 7.39
N ILE A 58 -5.08 1.45 8.19
CA ILE A 58 -3.94 2.37 8.22
C ILE A 58 -2.68 1.67 8.73
N ARG A 59 -2.81 0.80 9.75
CA ARG A 59 -1.72 -0.04 10.23
C ARG A 59 -1.24 -1.00 9.14
N LEU A 60 -2.15 -1.59 8.38
CA LEU A 60 -1.80 -2.52 7.29
C LEU A 60 -0.98 -1.81 6.20
N HIS A 61 -1.36 -0.60 5.80
CA HIS A 61 -0.58 0.22 4.88
C HIS A 61 0.80 0.58 5.44
N PHE A 62 0.89 0.95 6.73
CA PHE A 62 2.17 1.20 7.39
C PHE A 62 3.09 -0.02 7.35
N HIS A 63 2.58 -1.20 7.70
CA HIS A 63 3.38 -2.42 7.73
C HIS A 63 3.84 -2.87 6.33
N ASP A 64 3.02 -2.66 5.29
CA ASP A 64 3.43 -2.86 3.89
C ASP A 64 4.62 -1.94 3.57
N CYS A 65 4.43 -0.63 3.70
CA CYS A 65 5.45 0.34 3.32
C CYS A 65 6.78 0.22 4.09
N PHE A 66 6.78 -0.30 5.31
CA PHE A 66 8.00 -0.46 6.11
C PHE A 66 8.84 -1.69 5.73
N VAL A 67 8.27 -2.64 5.00
CA VAL A 67 8.97 -3.84 4.56
C VAL A 67 9.10 -3.77 3.04
N GLN A 68 10.30 -3.46 2.55
CA GLN A 68 10.63 -3.43 1.11
C GLN A 68 9.86 -2.40 0.25
N GLY A 69 8.86 -1.71 0.80
CA GLY A 69 8.17 -0.59 0.17
C GLY A 69 6.66 -0.81 0.10
N CYS A 70 5.93 0.18 -0.42
CA CYS A 70 4.47 0.08 -0.54
C CYS A 70 4.10 -0.71 -1.81
N ASP A 71 4.26 -2.03 -1.78
CA ASP A 71 4.13 -2.92 -2.93
C ASP A 71 3.07 -4.02 -2.77
N ALA A 72 2.29 -3.98 -1.68
CA ALA A 72 1.29 -4.97 -1.31
C ALA A 72 1.83 -6.38 -1.03
N SER A 73 3.14 -6.54 -0.80
CA SER A 73 3.76 -7.81 -0.40
C SER A 73 3.12 -8.39 0.87
N ILE A 74 2.69 -7.54 1.81
CA ILE A 74 2.03 -7.99 3.05
C ILE A 74 0.72 -8.74 2.81
N LEU A 75 0.09 -8.55 1.65
CA LEU A 75 -1.19 -9.17 1.31
C LEU A 75 -1.03 -10.61 0.81
N LEU A 76 0.17 -11.01 0.39
CA LEU A 76 0.41 -12.33 -0.18
C LEU A 76 0.31 -13.43 0.88
N ASP A 77 -0.47 -14.46 0.57
CA ASP A 77 -0.54 -15.67 1.38
C ASP A 77 0.67 -16.57 1.15
N GLY A 78 0.93 -17.44 2.13
CA GLY A 78 2.04 -18.37 2.06
C GLY A 78 1.81 -19.45 1.02
N SER A 79 2.88 -19.93 0.41
CA SER A 79 2.87 -21.08 -0.49
C SER A 79 4.04 -22.02 -0.16
N ALA A 80 4.20 -23.11 -0.91
CA ALA A 80 5.32 -24.02 -0.74
C ALA A 80 6.71 -23.34 -0.89
N THR A 81 6.76 -22.21 -1.62
CA THR A 81 8.01 -21.49 -1.92
C THR A 81 8.06 -20.09 -1.33
N ILE A 82 6.95 -19.57 -0.77
CA ILE A 82 6.84 -18.20 -0.30
C ILE A 82 6.39 -18.21 1.17
N ALA A 83 7.24 -17.66 2.04
CA ALA A 83 6.86 -17.37 3.42
C ALA A 83 6.11 -16.04 3.46
N SER A 84 4.86 -16.05 3.92
CA SER A 84 4.04 -14.84 4.02
C SER A 84 4.48 -13.94 5.16
N GLU A 85 4.54 -12.64 4.88
CA GLU A 85 4.77 -11.59 5.86
C GLU A 85 3.67 -11.53 6.93
N LYS A 86 2.47 -12.05 6.64
CA LYS A 86 1.37 -12.17 7.63
C LYS A 86 1.78 -12.98 8.86
N ASN A 87 2.74 -13.88 8.72
CA ASN A 87 3.24 -14.74 9.80
C ASN A 87 4.49 -14.18 10.50
N ALA A 88 5.01 -13.02 10.07
CA ALA A 88 6.12 -12.36 10.75
C ALA A 88 5.71 -11.91 12.16
N GLY A 89 6.65 -11.84 13.10
CA GLY A 89 6.36 -11.54 14.52
C GLY A 89 5.45 -10.31 14.76
N PRO A 90 5.66 -9.16 14.09
CA PRO A 90 4.80 -7.99 14.23
C PRO A 90 3.37 -8.17 13.66
N ASN A 91 3.18 -9.12 12.75
CA ASN A 91 1.97 -9.31 11.95
C ASN A 91 1.12 -10.50 12.44
N ALA A 92 1.77 -11.57 12.89
CA ALA A 92 1.14 -12.80 13.32
C ALA A 92 0.11 -12.53 14.43
N ASN A 93 -1.14 -12.92 14.19
CA ASN A 93 -2.28 -12.68 15.09
C ASN A 93 -2.47 -11.20 15.48
N SER A 94 -2.03 -10.28 14.62
CA SER A 94 -1.95 -8.85 14.95
C SER A 94 -2.45 -7.96 13.81
N THR A 95 -1.91 -8.09 12.60
CA THR A 95 -2.45 -7.38 11.43
C THR A 95 -3.77 -8.02 10.98
N ARG A 96 -4.70 -7.21 10.50
CA ARG A 96 -6.05 -7.63 10.11
C ARG A 96 -6.66 -6.67 9.09
N GLY A 97 -7.82 -7.04 8.55
CA GLY A 97 -8.52 -6.27 7.51
C GLY A 97 -8.19 -6.71 6.08
N PHE A 98 -7.50 -7.85 5.91
CA PHE A 98 -7.21 -8.46 4.61
C PHE A 98 -8.49 -8.74 3.81
N ASP A 99 -9.53 -9.24 4.48
CA ASP A 99 -10.86 -9.49 3.91
C ASP A 99 -11.54 -8.22 3.37
N VAL A 100 -11.31 -7.07 4.03
CA VAL A 100 -11.84 -5.78 3.57
C VAL A 100 -11.07 -5.31 2.33
N VAL A 101 -9.76 -5.52 2.29
CA VAL A 101 -8.94 -5.24 1.10
C VAL A 101 -9.39 -6.11 -0.08
N ASP A 102 -9.65 -7.40 0.14
CA ASP A 102 -10.16 -8.32 -0.88
C ASP A 102 -11.55 -7.89 -1.38
N GLY A 103 -12.42 -7.44 -0.48
CA GLY A 103 -13.73 -6.90 -0.83
C GLY A 103 -13.63 -5.61 -1.67
N ILE A 104 -12.69 -4.72 -1.35
CA ILE A 104 -12.42 -3.52 -2.14
C ILE A 104 -11.89 -3.92 -3.52
N LYS A 105 -10.90 -4.81 -3.58
CA LYS A 105 -10.31 -5.28 -4.84
C LYS A 105 -11.37 -5.91 -5.72
N SER A 106 -12.23 -6.77 -5.18
CA SER A 106 -13.34 -7.38 -5.90
C SER A 106 -14.31 -6.34 -6.47
N ALA A 107 -14.67 -5.31 -5.68
CA ALA A 107 -15.54 -4.24 -6.15
C ALA A 107 -14.89 -3.40 -7.27
N LEU A 108 -13.58 -3.14 -7.18
CA LEU A 108 -12.83 -2.43 -8.21
C LEU A 108 -12.68 -3.26 -9.48
N GLU A 109 -12.35 -4.55 -9.37
CA GLU A 109 -12.27 -5.45 -10.53
C GLU A 109 -13.61 -5.59 -11.25
N GLY A 110 -14.73 -5.54 -10.52
CA GLY A 110 -16.06 -5.47 -11.12
C GLY A 110 -16.36 -4.18 -11.88
N SER A 111 -15.63 -3.09 -11.60
CA SER A 111 -15.82 -1.78 -12.26
C SER A 111 -14.77 -1.44 -13.31
N CYS A 112 -13.52 -1.85 -13.09
CA CYS A 112 -12.35 -1.50 -13.90
C CYS A 112 -11.31 -2.64 -13.80
N PRO A 113 -11.52 -3.75 -14.55
CA PRO A 113 -10.70 -4.96 -14.44
C PRO A 113 -9.22 -4.72 -14.72
N GLY A 114 -8.35 -5.22 -13.85
CA GLY A 114 -6.89 -5.18 -14.00
C GLY A 114 -6.28 -3.78 -13.92
N ILE A 115 -7.02 -2.77 -13.45
CA ILE A 115 -6.56 -1.38 -13.42
C ILE A 115 -5.92 -1.01 -12.09
N VAL A 116 -6.65 -1.13 -10.97
CA VAL A 116 -6.21 -0.58 -9.68
C VAL A 116 -5.35 -1.57 -8.92
N SER A 117 -4.13 -1.17 -8.56
CA SER A 117 -3.18 -2.01 -7.84
C SER A 117 -3.59 -2.25 -6.37
N CYS A 118 -3.17 -3.37 -5.78
CA CYS A 118 -3.42 -3.63 -4.36
C CYS A 118 -2.65 -2.67 -3.44
N ALA A 119 -1.47 -2.20 -3.87
CA ALA A 119 -0.70 -1.20 -3.15
C ALA A 119 -1.46 0.14 -3.04
N ASP A 120 -2.08 0.58 -4.14
CA ASP A 120 -2.90 1.79 -4.13
C ASP A 120 -4.19 1.60 -3.33
N ILE A 121 -4.75 0.39 -3.30
CA ILE A 121 -5.89 0.08 -2.42
C ILE A 121 -5.49 0.28 -0.95
N LEU A 122 -4.31 -0.17 -0.52
CA LEU A 122 -3.84 0.06 0.85
C LEU A 122 -3.69 1.56 1.15
N ALA A 123 -3.11 2.33 0.24
CA ALA A 123 -2.95 3.77 0.39
C ALA A 123 -4.31 4.51 0.46
N LEU A 124 -5.22 4.22 -0.47
CA LEU A 124 -6.56 4.81 -0.51
C LEU A 124 -7.40 4.39 0.71
N ALA A 125 -7.30 3.13 1.14
CA ALA A 125 -8.00 2.63 2.31
C ALA A 125 -7.50 3.29 3.59
N ALA A 126 -6.18 3.47 3.74
CA ALA A 126 -5.60 4.20 4.86
C ALA A 126 -6.10 5.66 4.91
N GLN A 127 -6.07 6.37 3.77
CA GLN A 127 -6.56 7.74 3.66
C GLN A 127 -8.05 7.85 4.01
N ALA A 128 -8.88 6.97 3.44
CA ALA A 128 -10.31 6.93 3.73
C ALA A 128 -10.59 6.60 5.21
N SER A 129 -9.82 5.69 5.81
CA SER A 129 -9.98 5.27 7.21
C SER A 129 -9.72 6.40 8.23
N VAL A 130 -8.88 7.37 7.87
CA VAL A 130 -8.62 8.56 8.71
C VAL A 130 -9.66 9.66 8.48
N SER A 131 -10.20 9.73 7.27
CA SER A 131 -11.09 10.82 6.84
C SER A 131 -12.56 10.59 7.23
N LEU A 132 -12.92 9.35 7.61
CA LEU A 132 -14.29 8.91 7.93
C LEU A 132 -14.45 8.68 9.43
#